data_AF-A0A849ZIB7-F1
#
_entry.id   AF-A0A849ZIB7-F1
#
_cell.length_a   1.000
_cell.length_b   1.000
_cell.length_c   1.000
_cell.angle_alpha   90.00
_cell.angle_beta   90.00
_cell.angle_gamma   90.00
#
_symmetry.space_group_name_H-M   'P 1'
#
loop_
_entity.id
_entity.type
_entity.pdbx_description
1 polymer ?
#
loop_
_entity_poly.entity_id
_entity_poly.type
_entity_poly.pdbx_seq_one_letter_code
_entity_poly.pdbx_strand_id
1 'polypeptide(L)'
;MPSTPSTALDGDALGRAAVPFSLGEPEAFDTSVDALMASLGAEVTVLGFGEALHGGEEILRLRNRLFERLVERHGFTAMAIESSWPRGRRVDDFVTGCGPALYEAIKDAGFSHGLGRIEANRDLVEWMRRRSAAAGSAGRLHFHGFDMPGGAAGPIGPREVLAVALG
;
A
#
# COMPACT_ATOMS: atom_id res chain seq x y z
N MET A 1 -43.75 21.10 -10.62
CA MET A 1 -42.66 20.10 -10.73
C MET A 1 -41.62 20.44 -9.69
N PRO A 2 -41.33 19.59 -8.69
CA PRO A 2 -40.18 19.82 -7.82
C PRO A 2 -38.90 19.63 -8.62
N SER A 3 -37.99 20.59 -8.56
CA SER A 3 -36.67 20.55 -9.19
C SER A 3 -35.82 19.44 -8.59
N THR A 4 -35.23 18.59 -9.43
CA THR A 4 -34.25 17.59 -9.04
C THR A 4 -33.07 18.27 -8.32
N PRO A 5 -32.67 17.83 -7.12
CA PRO A 5 -31.48 18.40 -6.48
C PRO A 5 -30.26 18.09 -7.35
N SER A 6 -29.53 19.15 -7.72
CA SER A 6 -28.24 19.04 -8.40
C SER A 6 -27.22 18.54 -7.39
N THR A 7 -26.66 17.36 -7.62
CA THR A 7 -25.51 16.81 -6.89
C THR A 7 -24.17 17.35 -7.42
N ALA A 8 -24.16 18.58 -7.95
CA ALA A 8 -22.91 19.23 -8.32
C ALA A 8 -22.12 19.54 -7.05
N LEU A 9 -20.90 19.02 -6.96
CA LEU A 9 -19.96 19.38 -5.89
C LEU A 9 -19.68 20.89 -5.97
N ASP A 10 -19.95 21.60 -4.89
CA ASP A 10 -19.60 23.02 -4.75
C ASP A 10 -18.07 23.15 -4.66
N GLY A 11 -17.46 23.73 -5.71
CA GLY A 11 -16.02 23.89 -5.82
C GLY A 11 -15.42 24.78 -4.72
N ASP A 12 -16.16 25.77 -4.23
CA ASP A 12 -15.70 26.68 -3.16
C ASP A 12 -15.76 25.99 -1.80
N ALA A 13 -16.77 25.13 -1.59
CA ALA A 13 -16.81 24.26 -0.42
C ALA A 13 -15.67 23.23 -0.44
N LEU A 14 -15.42 22.59 -1.59
CA LEU A 14 -14.33 21.62 -1.74
C LEU A 14 -12.96 22.27 -1.53
N GLY A 15 -12.72 23.45 -2.10
CA GLY A 15 -11.45 24.16 -1.97
C GLY A 15 -11.10 24.51 -0.52
N ARG A 16 -12.10 24.82 0.31
CA ARG A 16 -11.91 25.11 1.75
C ARG A 16 -11.63 23.87 2.60
N ALA A 17 -12.10 22.70 2.18
CA ALA A 17 -11.91 21.44 2.89
C ALA A 17 -10.73 20.61 2.35
N ALA A 18 -10.19 20.97 1.19
CA ALA A 18 -9.11 20.23 0.54
C ALA A 18 -7.76 20.46 1.23
N VAL A 19 -6.97 19.39 1.29
CA VAL A 19 -5.54 19.47 1.61
C VAL A 19 -4.78 19.39 0.28
N PRO A 20 -4.25 20.52 -0.24
CA PRO A 20 -3.52 20.50 -1.51
C PRO A 20 -2.19 19.76 -1.33
N PHE A 21 -1.72 19.08 -2.37
CA PHE A 21 -0.42 18.40 -2.37
C PHE A 21 0.24 18.48 -3.76
N SER A 22 1.56 18.33 -3.80
CA SER A 22 2.33 18.28 -5.04
C SER A 22 3.38 17.17 -4.96
N LEU A 23 3.39 16.25 -5.93
CA LEU A 23 4.41 15.19 -6.00
C LEU A 23 5.79 15.70 -6.42
N GLY A 24 5.85 16.88 -7.06
CA GLY A 24 7.09 17.50 -7.49
C GLY A 24 7.84 18.24 -6.37
N GLU A 25 7.21 18.40 -5.20
CA GLU A 25 7.75 19.14 -4.06
C GLU A 25 7.68 18.25 -2.81
N PRO A 26 8.69 17.41 -2.54
CA PRO A 26 8.64 16.38 -1.50
C PRO A 26 8.31 16.92 -0.10
N GLU A 27 8.88 18.05 0.30
CA GLU A 27 8.64 18.67 1.61
C GLU A 27 7.21 19.22 1.73
N ALA A 28 6.68 19.76 0.64
CA ALA A 28 5.29 20.22 0.58
C ALA A 28 4.33 19.02 0.66
N PHE A 29 4.63 17.94 -0.06
CA PHE A 29 3.87 16.69 0.01
C PHE A 29 3.81 16.13 1.44
N ASP A 30 4.96 16.05 2.11
CA ASP A 30 5.05 15.56 3.48
C ASP A 30 4.23 16.42 4.45
N THR A 31 4.23 17.73 4.25
CA THR A 31 3.41 18.67 5.04
C THR A 31 1.92 18.41 4.82
N SER A 32 1.50 18.14 3.58
CA SER A 32 0.12 17.79 3.24
C SER A 32 -0.31 16.46 3.86
N VAL A 33 0.56 15.44 3.88
CA VAL A 33 0.28 14.16 4.54
C VAL A 33 0.11 14.36 6.05
N ASP A 34 0.99 15.16 6.68
CA ASP A 34 0.88 15.45 8.10
C ASP A 34 -0.42 16.20 8.45
N ALA A 35 -0.83 17.14 7.60
CA ALA A 35 -2.10 17.86 7.75
C ALA A 35 -3.32 16.93 7.58
N LEU A 36 -3.28 16.01 6.60
CA LEU A 36 -4.29 14.98 6.42
C LEU A 36 -4.44 14.14 7.69
N MET A 37 -3.33 13.60 8.22
CA MET A 37 -3.37 12.77 9.42
C MET A 37 -3.88 13.55 10.64
N ALA A 38 -3.47 14.80 10.81
CA ALA A 38 -3.99 15.66 11.88
C ALA A 38 -5.51 15.86 11.78
N SER A 39 -6.07 15.96 10.57
CA SER A 39 -7.52 16.10 10.35
C SER A 39 -8.31 14.81 10.64
N LEU A 40 -7.72 13.63 10.44
CA LEU A 40 -8.37 12.35 10.68
C LEU A 40 -8.34 11.96 12.17
N GLY A 41 -7.40 12.53 12.94
CA GLY A 41 -7.23 12.32 14.36
C GLY A 41 -6.11 11.33 14.71
N ALA A 42 -5.63 11.38 15.95
CA ALA A 42 -4.46 10.62 16.41
C ALA A 42 -4.68 9.10 16.51
N GLU A 43 -5.93 8.64 16.51
CA GLU A 43 -6.30 7.23 16.73
C GLU A 43 -6.41 6.42 15.42
N VAL A 44 -6.02 6.99 14.28
CA VAL A 44 -6.09 6.28 13.00
C VAL A 44 -5.03 5.18 12.97
N THR A 45 -5.47 3.93 13.15
CA THR A 45 -4.60 2.74 13.06
C THR A 45 -4.67 2.05 11.70
N VAL A 46 -5.70 2.35 10.90
CA VAL A 46 -5.91 1.80 9.56
C VAL A 46 -6.33 2.93 8.63
N LEU A 47 -5.58 3.12 7.55
CA LEU A 47 -5.87 4.08 6.50
C LEU A 47 -6.10 3.34 5.17
N GLY A 48 -7.30 3.49 4.61
CA GLY A 48 -7.62 2.96 3.28
C GLY A 48 -7.15 3.91 2.18
N PHE A 49 -6.48 3.37 1.17
CA PHE A 49 -6.08 4.11 -0.04
C PHE A 49 -6.66 3.40 -1.27
N GLY A 50 -7.64 4.03 -1.91
CA GLY A 50 -8.27 3.51 -3.12
C GLY A 50 -7.62 4.04 -4.39
N GLU A 51 -7.60 3.22 -5.44
CA GLU A 51 -7.10 3.61 -6.75
C GLU A 51 -8.25 3.97 -7.70
N ALA A 52 -8.17 5.15 -8.35
CA ALA A 52 -9.13 5.53 -9.38
C ALA A 52 -8.97 4.70 -10.68
N LEU A 53 -7.76 4.20 -10.93
CA LEU A 53 -7.43 3.29 -12.03
C LEU A 53 -6.54 2.18 -11.48
N HIS A 54 -7.02 0.94 -11.54
CA HIS A 54 -6.34 -0.21 -10.94
C HIS A 54 -5.00 -0.49 -11.63
N GLY A 55 -3.91 -0.45 -10.85
CA GLY A 55 -2.56 -0.74 -11.34
C GLY A 55 -1.87 0.41 -12.08
N GLY A 56 -2.37 1.65 -11.94
CA GLY A 56 -1.72 2.82 -12.52
C GLY A 56 -0.37 3.13 -11.85
N GLU A 57 0.69 3.31 -12.63
CA GLU A 57 2.03 3.57 -12.11
C GLU A 57 2.08 4.85 -11.26
N GLU A 58 1.49 5.97 -11.72
CA GLU A 58 1.55 7.23 -10.97
C GLU A 58 0.78 7.17 -9.64
N ILE A 59 -0.38 6.51 -9.61
CA ILE A 59 -1.18 6.40 -8.38
C ILE A 59 -0.49 5.48 -7.36
N LEU A 60 0.21 4.45 -7.81
CA LEU A 60 1.01 3.58 -6.95
C LEU A 60 2.27 4.28 -6.43
N ARG A 61 2.89 5.16 -7.22
CA ARG A 61 4.00 6.02 -6.74
C ARG A 61 3.52 7.01 -5.68
N LEU A 62 2.34 7.60 -5.87
CA LEU A 62 1.68 8.42 -4.84
C LEU A 62 1.44 7.62 -3.56
N ARG A 63 0.90 6.39 -3.68
CA ARG A 63 0.70 5.46 -2.56
C ARG A 63 2.00 5.20 -1.82
N ASN A 64 3.10 4.94 -2.54
CA ASN A 64 4.40 4.69 -1.93
C ASN A 64 4.86 5.88 -1.10
N ARG A 65 4.86 7.09 -1.69
CA ARG A 65 5.28 8.31 -0.99
C ARG A 65 4.43 8.60 0.24
N LEU A 66 3.12 8.38 0.15
CA LEU A 66 2.23 8.46 1.29
C LEU A 66 2.65 7.46 2.38
N PHE A 67 2.82 6.19 2.04
CA PHE A 67 3.16 5.14 3.01
C PHE A 67 4.53 5.37 3.67
N GLU A 68 5.53 5.79 2.90
CA GLU A 68 6.86 6.16 3.43
C GLU A 68 6.73 7.23 4.53
N ARG A 69 5.96 8.30 4.28
CA ARG A 69 5.71 9.35 5.27
C ARG A 69 4.95 8.84 6.49
N LEU A 70 3.95 7.98 6.29
CA LEU A 70 3.17 7.38 7.38
C LEU A 70 4.04 6.51 8.29
N VAL A 71 4.98 5.76 7.72
CA VAL A 71 5.95 4.96 8.47
C VAL A 71 6.92 5.86 9.24
N GLU A 72 7.43 6.91 8.59
CA GLU A 72 8.47 7.77 9.17
C GLU A 72 7.96 8.63 10.33
N ARG A 73 6.70 9.10 10.27
CA ARG A 73 6.18 10.10 11.22
C ARG A 73 4.90 9.71 11.95
N HIS A 74 4.12 8.79 11.41
CA HIS A 74 2.78 8.46 11.92
C HIS A 74 2.68 7.02 12.46
N GLY A 75 3.79 6.31 12.58
CA GLY A 75 3.87 5.02 13.27
C GLY A 75 3.24 3.84 12.53
N PHE A 76 2.92 3.98 11.25
CA PHE A 76 2.44 2.86 10.44
C PHE A 76 3.56 1.84 10.24
N THR A 77 3.22 0.55 10.28
CA THR A 77 4.21 -0.54 10.20
C THR A 77 3.86 -1.59 9.16
N ALA A 78 2.70 -1.51 8.51
CA ALA A 78 2.24 -2.53 7.59
C ALA A 78 1.59 -1.95 6.34
N MET A 79 1.85 -2.60 5.19
CA MET A 79 1.15 -2.36 3.93
C MET A 79 0.28 -3.57 3.59
N ALA A 80 -1.02 -3.35 3.39
CA ALA A 80 -1.94 -4.37 2.91
C ALA A 80 -2.43 -4.02 1.49
N ILE A 81 -2.14 -4.85 0.49
CA ILE A 81 -2.55 -4.66 -0.91
C ILE A 81 -3.69 -5.62 -1.25
N GLU A 82 -4.61 -5.19 -2.12
CA GLU A 82 -5.64 -6.02 -2.75
C GLU A 82 -4.98 -7.04 -3.69
N SER A 83 -4.37 -8.04 -3.07
CA SER A 83 -3.65 -9.13 -3.69
C SER A 83 -3.84 -10.36 -2.80
N SER A 84 -3.70 -11.53 -3.41
CA SER A 84 -3.84 -12.83 -2.77
C SER A 84 -3.08 -12.92 -1.43
N TRP A 85 -3.84 -13.13 -0.34
CA TRP A 85 -3.31 -13.31 1.01
C TRP A 85 -2.16 -14.32 1.12
N PRO A 86 -2.25 -15.56 0.58
CA PRO A 86 -1.16 -16.53 0.72
C PRO A 86 0.08 -16.19 -0.13
N ARG A 87 -0.08 -15.36 -1.18
CA ARG A 87 1.05 -14.86 -1.97
C ARG A 87 1.77 -13.73 -1.23
N GLY A 88 1.02 -12.86 -0.56
CA GLY A 88 1.56 -11.77 0.25
C GLY A 88 2.60 -12.21 1.29
N ARG A 89 2.48 -13.42 1.86
CA ARG A 89 3.50 -13.97 2.76
C ARG A 89 4.90 -14.05 2.13
N ARG A 90 5.02 -14.37 0.83
CA ARG A 90 6.32 -14.42 0.15
C ARG A 90 6.97 -13.04 0.04
N VAL A 91 6.13 -12.00 -0.10
CA VAL A 91 6.59 -10.61 -0.11
C VAL A 91 7.01 -10.20 1.31
N ASP A 92 6.24 -10.59 2.33
CA ASP A 92 6.60 -10.35 3.73
C ASP A 92 7.94 -11.01 4.10
N ASP A 93 8.15 -12.27 3.71
CA ASP A 93 9.43 -12.97 3.90
C ASP A 93 10.58 -12.19 3.24
N PHE A 94 10.37 -11.67 2.03
CA PHE A 94 11.34 -10.82 1.37
C PHE A 94 11.58 -9.51 2.13
N VAL A 95 10.54 -8.82 2.59
CA VAL A 95 10.65 -7.55 3.34
C VAL A 95 11.36 -7.74 4.68
N THR A 96 11.08 -8.85 5.37
CA THR A 96 11.63 -9.17 6.70
C THR A 96 13.03 -9.76 6.64
N GLY A 97 13.51 -10.13 5.45
CA GLY A 97 14.82 -10.74 5.22
C GLY A 97 14.86 -12.26 5.42
N CYS A 98 13.72 -12.90 5.65
CA CYS A 98 13.57 -14.36 5.75
C CYS A 98 13.47 -15.05 4.38
N GLY A 99 13.17 -14.28 3.33
CA GLY A 99 12.99 -14.74 1.95
C GLY A 99 14.25 -14.59 1.08
N PRO A 100 14.10 -14.71 -0.25
CA PRO A 100 15.22 -14.59 -1.19
C PRO A 100 15.88 -13.20 -1.14
N ALA A 101 17.11 -13.11 -1.66
CA ALA A 101 17.88 -11.87 -1.67
C ALA A 101 17.40 -10.86 -2.72
N LEU A 102 16.88 -11.33 -3.86
CA LEU A 102 16.51 -10.51 -5.01
C LEU A 102 14.99 -10.49 -5.19
N TYR A 103 14.44 -9.31 -5.50
CA TYR A 103 13.01 -9.12 -5.75
C TYR A 103 12.50 -9.99 -6.92
N GLU A 104 13.33 -10.22 -7.94
CA GLU A 104 12.98 -11.06 -9.09
C GLU A 104 12.51 -12.47 -8.72
N ALA A 105 12.98 -13.01 -7.59
CA ALA A 105 12.55 -14.33 -7.11
C ALA A 105 11.10 -14.35 -6.57
N ILE A 106 10.54 -13.19 -6.21
CA ILE A 106 9.16 -13.07 -5.69
C ILE A 106 8.22 -12.34 -6.63
N LYS A 107 8.72 -11.67 -7.67
CA LYS A 107 7.94 -10.79 -8.57
C LYS A 107 6.62 -11.41 -9.04
N ASP A 108 6.66 -12.63 -9.56
CA ASP A 108 5.48 -13.31 -10.11
C ASP A 108 4.73 -14.18 -9.08
N ALA A 109 5.37 -14.51 -7.96
CA ALA A 109 4.85 -15.45 -6.97
C ALA A 109 4.27 -14.76 -5.72
N GLY A 110 4.69 -13.53 -5.44
CA GLY A 110 4.31 -12.74 -4.27
C GLY A 110 3.02 -11.94 -4.44
N PHE A 111 2.56 -11.78 -5.69
CA PHE A 111 1.39 -10.98 -6.03
C PHE A 111 0.39 -11.76 -6.89
N SER A 112 -0.88 -11.39 -6.82
CA SER A 112 -1.89 -11.73 -7.85
C SER A 112 -1.95 -10.64 -8.93
N HIS A 113 -2.71 -10.90 -10.01
CA HIS A 113 -3.01 -9.94 -11.10
C HIS A 113 -1.79 -9.29 -11.79
N GLY A 114 -0.59 -9.86 -11.65
CA GLY A 114 0.63 -9.30 -12.25
C GLY A 114 1.15 -8.05 -11.53
N LEU A 115 0.61 -7.69 -10.36
CA LEU A 115 0.97 -6.47 -9.63
C LEU A 115 2.46 -6.39 -9.28
N GLY A 116 3.13 -7.53 -9.11
CA GLY A 116 4.57 -7.55 -8.84
C GLY A 116 5.43 -7.08 -10.01
N ARG A 117 4.91 -7.06 -11.24
CA ARG A 117 5.61 -6.55 -12.43
C ARG A 117 5.53 -5.03 -12.58
N ILE A 118 4.75 -4.37 -11.74
CA ILE A 118 4.64 -2.91 -11.72
C ILE A 118 5.83 -2.36 -10.94
N GLU A 119 6.59 -1.45 -11.55
CA GLU A 119 7.82 -0.91 -10.96
C GLU A 119 7.54 -0.18 -9.65
N ALA A 120 6.42 0.55 -9.54
CA ALA A 120 6.02 1.14 -8.26
C ALA A 120 5.86 0.12 -7.12
N ASN A 121 5.36 -1.10 -7.37
CA ASN A 121 5.27 -2.13 -6.34
C ASN A 121 6.64 -2.71 -5.97
N ARG A 122 7.53 -2.87 -6.95
CA ARG A 122 8.92 -3.24 -6.70
C ARG A 122 9.62 -2.22 -5.82
N ASP A 123 9.54 -0.94 -6.19
CA ASP A 123 10.18 0.17 -5.48
C ASP A 123 9.74 0.18 -4.00
N LEU A 124 8.45 0.01 -3.75
CA LEU A 124 7.90 -0.07 -2.41
C LEU A 124 8.50 -1.24 -1.62
N VAL A 125 8.45 -2.45 -2.16
CA VAL A 125 8.88 -3.66 -1.46
C VAL A 125 10.39 -3.64 -1.19
N GLU A 126 11.20 -3.15 -2.14
CA GLU A 126 12.63 -2.97 -1.94
C GLU A 126 12.93 -1.88 -0.89
N TRP A 127 12.18 -0.77 -0.87
CA TRP A 127 12.27 0.24 0.19
C TRP A 127 11.92 -0.35 1.56
N MET A 128 10.80 -1.08 1.66
CA MET A 128 10.37 -1.72 2.90
C MET A 128 11.45 -2.67 3.44
N ARG A 129 12.07 -3.49 2.58
CA ARG A 129 13.17 -4.37 2.96
C ARG A 129 14.37 -3.59 3.52
N ARG A 130 14.81 -2.53 2.83
CA ARG A 130 15.93 -1.70 3.30
C ARG A 130 15.61 -1.04 4.65
N ARG A 131 14.39 -0.52 4.81
CA ARG A 131 13.94 0.11 6.05
C ARG A 131 13.86 -0.88 7.21
N SER A 132 13.32 -2.07 6.98
CA SER A 132 13.26 -3.17 7.94
C SER A 132 14.65 -3.64 8.38
N ALA A 133 15.59 -3.77 7.44
CA ALA A 133 16.97 -4.14 7.74
C ALA A 133 17.66 -3.09 8.64
N ALA A 134 17.42 -1.81 8.40
CA ALA A 134 18.00 -0.71 9.19
C ALA A 134 17.39 -0.59 10.61
N ALA A 135 16.14 -1.00 10.80
CA ALA A 135 15.39 -0.78 12.04
C ALA A 135 15.55 -1.87 13.11
N GLY A 136 16.13 -3.03 12.77
CA GLY A 136 16.14 -4.21 13.64
C GLY A 136 14.75 -4.83 13.81
N SER A 137 14.53 -5.57 14.90
CA SER A 137 13.24 -6.27 15.13
C SER A 137 12.09 -5.34 15.52
N ALA A 138 12.37 -4.25 16.23
CA ALA A 138 11.34 -3.38 16.81
C ALA A 138 10.70 -2.39 15.81
N GLY A 139 11.35 -2.12 14.67
CA GLY A 139 10.84 -1.23 13.62
C GLY A 139 10.68 -1.91 12.27
N ARG A 140 10.48 -3.24 12.28
CA ARG A 140 10.32 -4.05 11.07
C ARG A 140 8.96 -3.77 10.44
N LEU A 141 8.96 -3.55 9.13
CA LEU A 141 7.76 -3.40 8.33
C LEU A 141 7.22 -4.74 7.86
N HIS A 142 5.91 -4.81 7.70
CA HIS A 142 5.20 -6.00 7.24
C HIS A 142 4.39 -5.75 5.97
N PHE A 143 4.30 -6.78 5.14
CA PHE A 143 3.51 -6.77 3.91
C PHE A 143 2.42 -7.83 3.95
N HIS A 144 1.21 -7.46 3.54
CA HIS A 144 0.08 -8.37 3.50
C HIS A 144 -0.67 -8.26 2.16
N GLY A 145 -1.12 -9.41 1.66
CA GLY A 145 -2.26 -9.47 0.74
C GLY A 145 -3.53 -9.68 1.56
N PHE A 146 -4.66 -9.09 1.17
CA PHE A 146 -5.95 -9.32 1.84
C PHE A 146 -7.03 -9.91 0.94
N ASP A 147 -6.72 -10.20 -0.32
CA ASP A 147 -7.68 -10.79 -1.26
C ASP A 147 -7.65 -12.32 -1.20
N MET A 148 -8.68 -12.95 -1.79
CA MET A 148 -8.88 -14.38 -1.84
C MET A 148 -7.67 -15.14 -2.42
N PRO A 149 -7.47 -16.41 -2.02
CA PRO A 149 -6.43 -17.28 -2.58
C PRO A 149 -6.58 -17.50 -4.10
N GLY A 150 -5.98 -16.59 -4.88
CA GLY A 150 -5.98 -16.63 -6.33
C GLY A 150 -4.65 -16.18 -6.92
N GLY A 151 -4.45 -16.45 -8.20
CA GLY A 151 -3.40 -15.86 -9.02
C GLY A 151 -3.93 -15.45 -10.38
N ALA A 152 -3.06 -14.94 -11.24
CA ALA A 152 -3.42 -14.62 -12.63
C ALA A 152 -3.89 -15.84 -13.44
N ALA A 153 -3.60 -17.06 -12.99
CA ALA A 153 -3.94 -18.33 -13.65
C ALA A 153 -5.07 -19.13 -12.97
N GLY A 154 -5.77 -18.55 -11.98
CA GLY A 154 -6.86 -19.22 -11.26
C GLY A 154 -6.61 -19.44 -9.76
N PRO A 155 -7.53 -20.16 -9.07
CA PRO A 155 -7.45 -20.38 -7.63
C PRO A 155 -6.24 -21.21 -7.25
N ILE A 156 -5.64 -20.87 -6.11
CA ILE A 156 -4.51 -21.61 -5.57
C ILE A 156 -5.04 -22.89 -4.90
N GLY A 157 -4.35 -24.02 -5.08
CA GLY A 157 -4.80 -25.30 -4.53
C GLY A 157 -4.89 -25.30 -2.99
N PRO A 158 -5.83 -26.05 -2.37
CA PRO A 158 -6.06 -26.05 -0.92
C PRO A 158 -4.80 -26.32 -0.08
N ARG A 159 -3.90 -27.17 -0.59
CA ARG A 159 -2.64 -27.51 0.09
C ARG A 159 -1.74 -26.29 0.34
N GLU A 160 -1.66 -25.38 -0.62
CA GLU A 160 -0.81 -24.20 -0.51
C GLU A 160 -1.41 -23.20 0.48
N VAL A 161 -2.74 -23.06 0.50
CA VAL A 161 -3.44 -22.22 1.47
C VAL A 161 -3.22 -22.75 2.89
N LEU A 162 -3.37 -24.07 3.10
CA LEU A 162 -3.15 -24.70 4.40
C LEU A 162 -1.70 -24.58 4.88
N ALA A 163 -0.72 -24.67 3.98
CA ALA A 163 0.69 -24.48 4.33
C ALA A 163 1.00 -23.07 4.87
N VAL A 164 0.31 -22.05 4.35
CA VAL A 164 0.41 -20.67 4.86
C VAL A 164 -0.41 -20.49 6.14
N ALA A 165 -1.62 -21.06 6.22
CA ALA A 165 -2.50 -20.86 7.38
C ALA A 165 -2.04 -21.58 8.65
N LEU A 166 -1.34 -22.71 8.52
CA LEU A 166 -0.94 -23.57 9.64
C LEU A 166 0.55 -23.49 9.99
N GLY A 167 1.35 -22.74 9.20
CA GLY A 167 2.77 -22.49 9.45
C GLY A 167 3.01 -21.08 9.95
#